data_AF-N8YEB3-F1
#
_entry.id   AF-N8YEB3-F1
#
_cell.length_a   1.000
_cell.length_b   1.000
_cell.length_c   1.000
_cell.angle_alpha   90.00
_cell.angle_beta   90.00
_cell.angle_gamma   90.00
#
_symmetry.space_group_name_H-M   'P 1'
#
loop_
_entity.id
_entity.type
_entity.pdbx_description
1 polymer ?
#
loop_
_entity_poly.entity_id
_entity_poly.type
_entity_poly.pdbx_seq_one_letter_code
_entity_poly.pdbx_strand_id
1 'polypeptide(L)'
;MKLKNRICIFAIIIGITISAKVLFSKNNGTQINISFDDKIKKEDVVIILNTYGYIIKGDEPSIYIGETEKYTPLYKNAKIQEYKDSDINKYSDYYIYAQYKNKYAKMKYTNPLVMGSNETKIHIFINSLNEIEYLSSSTVIPSTQTIADNSFQEIEKFKENKHDLKMFSYLNKL
;
A
#
# COMPACT_ATOMS: atom_id res chain seq x y z
N MET A 1 -41.78 30.05 31.14
CA MET A 1 -41.16 28.75 30.79
C MET A 1 -40.16 28.38 31.89
N LYS A 2 -40.44 27.33 32.68
CA LYS A 2 -39.69 26.98 33.91
C LYS A 2 -38.21 26.73 33.62
N LEU A 3 -37.32 27.20 34.49
CA LEU A 3 -35.84 27.13 34.37
C LEU A 3 -35.33 25.71 34.02
N LYS A 4 -35.98 24.67 34.54
CA LYS A 4 -35.73 23.25 34.21
C LYS A 4 -35.84 22.93 32.70
N ASN A 5 -36.82 23.51 32.00
CA ASN A 5 -37.02 23.25 30.57
C ASN A 5 -35.94 23.89 29.71
N ARG A 6 -35.31 24.99 30.15
CA ARG A 6 -34.20 25.64 29.43
C ARG A 6 -32.90 24.84 29.55
N ILE A 7 -32.64 24.25 30.72
CA ILE A 7 -31.44 23.43 30.97
C ILE A 7 -31.49 22.13 30.15
N CYS A 8 -32.66 21.47 30.08
CA CYS A 8 -32.82 20.27 29.24
C CYS A 8 -32.59 20.56 27.75
N ILE A 9 -33.08 21.69 27.23
CA ILE A 9 -32.88 22.06 25.82
C ILE A 9 -31.41 22.36 25.52
N PHE A 10 -30.70 23.04 26.43
CA PHE A 10 -29.26 23.30 26.27
C PHE A 10 -28.41 22.03 26.34
N ALA A 11 -28.73 21.09 27.23
CA ALA A 11 -28.03 19.81 27.33
C ALA A 11 -28.21 18.95 26.07
N ILE A 12 -29.39 18.99 25.45
CA ILE A 12 -29.67 18.27 24.19
C ILE A 12 -28.86 18.86 23.03
N ILE A 13 -28.74 20.19 22.93
CA ILE A 13 -27.99 20.85 21.85
C ILE A 13 -26.48 20.59 21.98
N ILE A 14 -25.93 20.60 23.20
CA ILE A 14 -24.51 20.27 23.44
C ILE A 14 -24.25 18.77 23.18
N GLY A 15 -25.16 17.89 23.57
CA GLY A 15 -25.08 16.46 23.26
C GLY A 15 -25.04 16.19 21.76
N ILE A 16 -25.93 16.82 20.99
CA ILE A 16 -26.02 16.67 19.52
C ILE A 16 -24.75 17.17 18.83
N THR A 17 -24.16 18.28 19.28
CA THR A 17 -22.93 18.83 18.69
C THR A 17 -21.68 17.98 18.98
N ILE A 18 -21.62 17.31 20.13
CA ILE A 18 -20.53 16.37 20.45
C ILE A 18 -20.72 15.05 19.67
N SER A 19 -21.94 14.53 19.58
CA SER A 19 -22.21 13.30 18.82
C SER A 19 -22.09 13.47 17.30
N ALA A 20 -22.34 14.67 16.76
CA ALA A 20 -22.15 14.94 15.33
C ALA A 20 -20.67 15.00 14.92
N LYS A 21 -19.76 15.39 15.82
CA LYS A 21 -18.30 15.35 15.54
C LYS A 21 -17.73 13.94 15.53
N VAL A 22 -18.35 12.99 16.23
CA VAL A 22 -17.86 11.60 16.31
C VAL A 22 -18.24 10.77 15.07
N LEU A 23 -19.26 11.16 14.30
CA LEU A 23 -19.74 10.36 13.16
C LEU A 23 -18.99 10.57 11.83
N PHE A 24 -18.00 11.46 11.77
CA PHE A 24 -17.12 11.63 10.60
C PHE A 24 -15.65 11.55 10.99
N SER A 25 -15.30 10.64 11.91
CA SER A 25 -13.95 10.09 11.92
C SER A 25 -13.76 9.30 10.63
N LYS A 26 -13.25 9.95 9.58
CA LYS A 26 -12.72 9.22 8.42
C LYS A 26 -11.60 8.35 8.96
N ASN A 27 -11.89 7.06 9.11
CA ASN A 27 -10.93 6.08 9.55
C ASN A 27 -9.94 5.88 8.41
N ASN A 28 -8.96 6.79 8.30
CA ASN A 28 -7.98 6.84 7.23
C ASN A 28 -6.95 5.69 7.40
N GLY A 29 -7.37 4.48 7.73
CA GLY A 29 -6.48 3.34 7.95
C GLY A 29 -5.89 2.85 6.62
N THR A 30 -4.61 2.50 6.63
CA THR A 30 -4.00 1.73 5.54
C THR A 30 -4.30 0.25 5.78
N GLN A 31 -4.88 -0.44 4.80
CA GLN A 31 -5.12 -1.88 4.84
C GLN A 31 -4.23 -2.54 3.80
N ILE A 32 -3.41 -3.49 4.24
CA ILE A 32 -2.52 -4.25 3.35
C ILE A 32 -2.93 -5.72 3.40
N ASN A 33 -3.25 -6.27 2.24
CA ASN A 33 -3.58 -7.68 2.06
C ASN A 33 -2.59 -8.31 1.10
N ILE A 34 -1.96 -9.41 1.52
CA ILE A 34 -0.97 -10.14 0.73
C ILE A 34 -1.46 -11.57 0.57
N SER A 35 -1.66 -12.00 -0.67
CA SER A 35 -2.18 -13.32 -1.04
C SER A 35 -1.18 -14.03 -1.95
N PHE A 36 -1.11 -15.35 -1.81
CA PHE A 36 -0.15 -16.19 -2.50
C PHE A 36 -0.89 -17.31 -3.21
N ASP A 37 -0.50 -17.59 -4.45
CA ASP A 37 -0.81 -18.85 -5.12
C ASP A 37 -0.23 -20.03 -4.34
N ASP A 38 -0.92 -21.17 -4.34
CA ASP A 38 -0.54 -22.38 -3.60
C ASP A 38 0.85 -22.91 -3.97
N LYS A 39 1.33 -22.60 -5.18
CA LYS A 39 2.66 -22.99 -5.66
C LYS A 39 3.80 -22.15 -5.07
N ILE A 40 3.48 -21.04 -4.41
CA ILE A 40 4.45 -20.09 -3.90
C ILE A 40 4.78 -20.40 -2.45
N LYS A 41 6.05 -20.69 -2.17
CA LYS A 41 6.55 -20.83 -0.81
C LYS A 41 6.62 -19.47 -0.13
N LYS A 42 5.75 -19.27 0.84
CA LYS A 42 5.56 -18.01 1.58
C LYS A 42 6.81 -17.59 2.33
N GLU A 43 7.62 -18.54 2.77
CA GLU A 43 8.88 -18.32 3.49
C GLU A 43 9.97 -17.70 2.62
N ASP A 44 9.94 -17.94 1.31
CA ASP A 44 10.95 -17.48 0.35
C ASP A 44 10.68 -16.07 -0.17
N VAL A 45 9.63 -15.42 0.33
CA VAL A 45 9.17 -14.11 -0.14
C VAL A 45 9.52 -13.00 0.84
N VAL A 46 10.07 -11.93 0.30
CA VAL A 46 10.27 -10.65 1.00
C VAL A 46 9.64 -9.53 0.18
N ILE A 47 8.91 -8.62 0.82
CA ILE A 47 8.23 -7.50 0.15
C ILE A 47 8.49 -6.21 0.89
N ILE A 48 8.83 -5.16 0.14
CA ILE A 48 8.88 -3.78 0.61
C ILE A 48 7.97 -2.89 -0.24
N LEU A 49 7.46 -1.84 0.39
CA LEU A 49 6.70 -0.78 -0.25
C LEU A 49 7.57 0.47 -0.33
N ASN A 50 7.61 1.11 -1.51
CA ASN A 50 8.29 2.37 -1.72
C ASN A 50 7.31 3.40 -2.28
N THR A 51 7.20 4.56 -1.63
CA THR A 51 6.34 5.65 -2.08
C THR A 51 6.95 6.34 -3.30
N TYR A 52 6.14 6.59 -4.33
CA TYR A 52 6.56 7.24 -5.58
C TYR A 52 5.51 8.20 -6.13
N GLY A 53 5.95 9.14 -6.98
CA GLY A 53 5.07 9.91 -7.83
C GLY A 53 4.64 11.20 -7.16
N TYR A 54 3.35 11.34 -6.86
CA TYR A 54 2.76 12.56 -6.32
C TYR A 54 2.20 12.36 -4.91
N ILE A 55 2.21 13.40 -4.08
CA ILE A 55 1.46 13.47 -2.82
C ILE A 55 0.28 14.41 -3.05
N ILE A 56 -0.95 13.94 -2.81
CA ILE A 56 -2.12 14.82 -2.71
C ILE A 56 -2.18 15.41 -1.30
N LYS A 57 -2.19 16.75 -1.20
CA LYS A 57 -2.37 17.48 0.06
C LYS A 57 -3.79 18.04 0.16
N GLY A 58 -4.78 17.16 0.36
CA GLY A 58 -6.19 17.60 0.44
C GLY A 58 -6.62 18.30 -0.85
N ASP A 59 -7.04 19.57 -0.76
CA ASP A 59 -7.47 20.41 -1.89
C ASP A 59 -6.31 21.12 -2.62
N GLU A 60 -5.05 20.95 -2.17
CA GLU A 60 -3.87 21.54 -2.79
C GLU A 60 -3.35 20.74 -3.99
N PRO A 61 -2.68 21.40 -4.96
CA PRO A 61 -2.06 20.73 -6.10
C PRO A 61 -1.06 19.67 -5.66
N SER A 62 -1.10 18.54 -6.36
CA SER A 62 -0.28 17.37 -6.11
C SER A 62 1.22 17.70 -6.17
N ILE A 63 1.98 17.43 -5.09
CA ILE A 63 3.43 17.65 -5.06
C ILE A 63 4.12 16.41 -5.63
N TYR A 64 4.88 16.58 -6.72
CA TYR A 64 5.73 15.50 -7.22
C TYR A 64 6.91 15.26 -6.27
N ILE A 65 7.01 14.04 -5.75
CA ILE A 65 8.11 13.58 -4.89
C ILE A 65 9.08 12.64 -5.59
N GLY A 66 8.71 12.14 -6.77
CA GLY A 66 9.57 11.22 -7.54
C GLY A 66 9.93 9.95 -6.78
N GLU A 67 11.11 9.42 -7.05
CA GLU A 67 11.66 8.22 -6.39
C GLU A 67 12.20 8.57 -5.01
N THR A 68 11.76 7.85 -3.98
CA THR A 68 12.18 8.09 -2.59
C THR A 68 13.04 6.94 -2.09
N GLU A 69 14.03 7.20 -1.24
CA GLU A 69 14.85 6.11 -0.69
C GLU A 69 14.20 5.39 0.50
N LYS A 70 13.08 5.93 0.99
CA LYS A 70 12.34 5.38 2.13
C LYS A 70 11.52 4.18 1.67
N TYR A 71 11.59 3.10 2.43
CA TYR A 71 10.77 1.92 2.19
C TYR A 71 10.14 1.43 3.50
N THR A 72 9.02 0.72 3.37
CA THR A 72 8.36 0.02 4.48
C THR A 72 8.42 -1.48 4.21
N PRO A 73 9.06 -2.29 5.09
CA PRO A 73 8.92 -3.73 5.06
C PRO A 73 7.45 -4.14 5.23
N LEU A 74 6.93 -4.93 4.31
CA LEU A 74 5.55 -5.42 4.38
C LEU A 74 5.48 -6.89 4.75
N TYR A 75 6.42 -7.69 4.24
CA TYR A 75 6.37 -9.13 4.40
C TYR A 75 7.76 -9.74 4.41
N LYS A 76 8.00 -10.65 5.35
CA LYS A 76 9.24 -11.43 5.49
C LYS A 76 8.98 -12.63 6.39
N ASN A 77 9.71 -13.74 6.21
CA ASN A 77 9.65 -14.91 7.10
C ASN A 77 8.22 -15.45 7.26
N ALA A 78 7.50 -15.52 6.14
CA ALA A 78 6.09 -15.92 6.07
C ALA A 78 5.12 -15.07 6.92
N LYS A 79 5.48 -13.83 7.27
CA LYS A 79 4.69 -12.95 8.14
C LYS A 79 4.59 -11.54 7.58
N ILE A 80 3.40 -10.96 7.72
CA ILE A 80 3.19 -9.52 7.54
C ILE A 80 3.92 -8.78 8.66
N GLN A 81 4.68 -7.76 8.30
CA GLN A 81 5.40 -6.91 9.24
C GLN A 81 4.49 -5.81 9.77
N GLU A 82 4.83 -5.26 10.93
CA GLU A 82 4.08 -4.13 11.49
C GLU A 82 4.29 -2.87 10.65
N TYR A 83 3.21 -2.37 10.05
CA TYR A 83 3.21 -1.20 9.17
C TYR A 83 2.24 -0.10 9.63
N LYS A 84 1.51 -0.30 10.73
CA LYS A 84 0.51 0.69 11.17
C LYS A 84 1.15 1.98 11.68
N ASP A 85 2.35 1.84 12.24
CA ASP A 85 3.16 2.95 12.74
C ASP A 85 4.18 3.45 11.71
N SER A 86 4.18 2.91 10.48
CA SER A 86 5.06 3.39 9.43
C SER A 86 4.46 4.60 8.70
N ASP A 87 5.34 5.46 8.17
CA ASP A 87 4.99 6.64 7.38
C ASP A 87 4.47 6.28 5.97
N ILE A 88 3.64 5.25 5.82
CA ILE A 88 3.01 4.95 4.53
C ILE A 88 2.12 6.13 4.17
N ASN A 89 2.56 6.86 3.14
CA ASN A 89 1.87 8.05 2.69
C ASN A 89 0.57 7.66 2.01
N LYS A 90 -0.55 8.00 2.63
CA LYS A 90 -1.92 7.67 2.18
C LYS A 90 -2.31 8.37 0.87
N TYR A 91 -1.56 9.37 0.41
CA TYR A 91 -1.91 10.19 -0.74
C TYR A 91 -0.93 10.05 -1.91
N SER A 92 -0.25 8.92 -1.99
CA SER A 92 0.73 8.64 -3.04
C SER A 92 0.55 7.27 -3.65
N ASP A 93 1.02 7.15 -4.89
CA ASP A 93 1.25 5.87 -5.53
C ASP A 93 2.46 5.18 -4.92
N TYR A 94 2.56 3.87 -5.16
CA TYR A 94 3.63 3.06 -4.63
C TYR A 94 4.27 2.22 -5.72
N TYR A 95 5.55 1.93 -5.53
CA TYR A 95 6.15 0.73 -6.07
C TYR A 95 6.14 -0.36 -5.00
N ILE A 96 5.71 -1.55 -5.39
CA ILE A 96 5.89 -2.77 -4.62
C ILE A 96 7.10 -3.48 -5.19
N TYR A 97 8.10 -3.69 -4.36
CA TYR A 97 9.28 -4.49 -4.70
C TYR A 97 9.21 -5.79 -3.92
N ALA A 98 9.43 -6.91 -4.62
CA ALA A 98 9.41 -8.22 -4.01
C ALA A 98 10.61 -9.05 -4.45
N GLN A 99 11.06 -9.91 -3.56
CA GLN A 99 12.02 -10.97 -3.82
C GLN A 99 11.33 -12.30 -3.59
N TYR A 100 11.56 -13.26 -4.47
CA TYR A 100 11.18 -14.65 -4.31
C TYR A 100 12.39 -15.50 -4.67
N LYS A 101 12.95 -16.20 -3.67
CA LYS A 101 14.24 -16.91 -3.80
C LYS A 101 15.34 -15.93 -4.27
N ASN A 102 15.97 -16.19 -5.41
CA ASN A 102 17.03 -15.37 -6.01
C ASN A 102 16.51 -14.36 -7.05
N LYS A 103 15.20 -14.25 -7.26
CA LYS A 103 14.59 -13.40 -8.28
C LYS A 103 13.83 -12.22 -7.68
N TYR A 104 13.64 -11.19 -8.49
CA TYR A 104 13.10 -9.90 -8.07
C TYR A 104 11.99 -9.44 -9.00
N ALA A 105 10.96 -8.82 -8.43
CA ALA A 105 9.84 -8.24 -9.16
C ALA A 105 9.56 -6.83 -8.65
N LYS A 106 9.01 -6.00 -9.54
CA LYS A 106 8.56 -4.64 -9.25
C LYS A 106 7.18 -4.44 -9.87
N MET A 107 6.26 -3.81 -9.14
CA MET A 107 4.94 -3.46 -9.64
C MET A 107 4.57 -2.04 -9.24
N LYS A 108 4.01 -1.27 -10.18
CA LYS A 108 3.35 0.01 -9.88
C LYS A 108 1.99 -0.25 -9.24
N TYR A 109 1.69 0.47 -8.17
CA TYR A 109 0.41 0.43 -7.49
C TYR A 109 -0.18 1.83 -7.40
N THR A 110 -1.32 2.03 -8.05
CA THR A 110 -2.07 3.28 -7.95
C THR A 110 -2.93 3.24 -6.70
N ASN A 111 -2.76 4.23 -5.83
CA ASN A 111 -3.47 4.27 -4.57
C ASN A 111 -4.93 4.70 -4.77
N PRO A 112 -5.93 3.91 -4.32
CA PRO A 112 -7.34 4.27 -4.48
C PRO A 112 -7.75 5.61 -3.86
N LEU A 113 -7.03 6.11 -2.83
CA LEU A 113 -7.29 7.45 -2.27
C LEU A 113 -7.07 8.56 -3.30
N VAL A 114 -6.13 8.39 -4.23
CA VAL A 114 -5.91 9.31 -5.38
C VAL A 114 -7.14 9.37 -6.28
N MET A 115 -7.98 8.34 -6.24
CA MET A 115 -9.20 8.20 -7.02
C MET A 115 -10.48 8.53 -6.22
N GLY A 116 -10.36 9.11 -5.02
CA GLY A 116 -11.50 9.52 -4.20
C GLY A 116 -12.05 8.46 -3.24
N SER A 117 -11.32 7.36 -3.00
CA SER A 117 -11.62 6.44 -1.89
C SER A 117 -11.50 7.16 -0.53
N ASN A 118 -12.00 6.53 0.55
CA ASN A 118 -11.79 6.99 1.93
C ASN A 118 -10.75 6.16 2.70
N GLU A 119 -10.22 5.10 2.10
CA GLU A 119 -9.19 4.23 2.67
C GLU A 119 -8.10 3.90 1.65
N THR A 120 -6.84 3.80 2.11
CA THR A 120 -5.75 3.21 1.33
C THR A 120 -5.81 1.70 1.48
N LYS A 121 -6.24 1.01 0.44
CA LYS A 121 -6.19 -0.45 0.36
C LYS A 121 -5.09 -0.82 -0.59
N ILE A 122 -4.16 -1.66 -0.15
CA ILE A 122 -3.08 -2.20 -0.97
C ILE A 122 -3.28 -3.72 -1.00
N HIS A 123 -3.59 -4.24 -2.17
CA HIS A 123 -3.71 -5.67 -2.40
C HIS A 123 -2.52 -6.13 -3.23
N ILE A 124 -1.81 -7.14 -2.72
CA ILE A 124 -0.64 -7.72 -3.37
C ILE A 124 -0.90 -9.21 -3.55
N PHE A 125 -0.92 -9.66 -4.78
CA PHE A 125 -1.03 -11.06 -5.16
C PHE A 125 0.31 -11.51 -5.73
N ILE A 126 0.83 -12.63 -5.23
CA ILE A 126 1.98 -13.32 -5.79
C ILE A 126 1.46 -14.58 -6.45
N ASN A 127 1.37 -14.54 -7.77
CA ASN A 127 0.70 -15.56 -8.58
C ASN A 127 1.71 -16.37 -9.39
N SER A 128 1.29 -17.55 -9.85
CA SER A 128 2.03 -18.35 -10.82
C SER A 128 1.16 -18.67 -12.04
N LEU A 129 1.63 -18.33 -13.24
CA LEU A 129 0.98 -18.72 -14.50
C LEU A 129 2.03 -19.30 -15.45
N ASN A 130 1.82 -20.54 -15.91
CA ASN A 130 2.75 -21.23 -16.81
C ASN A 130 4.21 -21.16 -16.32
N GLU A 131 4.43 -21.43 -15.03
CA GLU A 131 5.75 -21.37 -14.37
C GLU A 131 6.38 -19.97 -14.27
N ILE A 132 5.64 -18.92 -14.62
CA ILE A 132 6.05 -17.53 -14.40
C ILE A 132 5.42 -17.06 -13.11
N GLU A 133 6.24 -16.77 -12.10
CA GLU A 133 5.79 -16.06 -10.91
C GLU A 133 5.74 -14.55 -11.16
N TYR A 134 4.71 -13.86 -10.68
CA TYR A 134 4.54 -12.42 -10.89
C TYR A 134 3.72 -11.73 -9.80
N LEU A 135 3.89 -10.42 -9.70
CA LEU A 135 3.09 -9.54 -8.84
C LEU A 135 1.82 -9.06 -9.56
N SER A 136 0.69 -9.05 -8.85
CA SER A 136 -0.56 -8.45 -9.30
C SER A 136 -1.24 -7.66 -8.18
N SER A 137 -2.03 -6.67 -8.56
CA SER A 137 -2.90 -5.90 -7.65
C SER A 137 -4.33 -6.44 -7.60
N SER A 138 -4.66 -7.46 -8.41
CA SER A 138 -6.00 -8.05 -8.48
C SER A 138 -5.96 -9.57 -8.69
N THR A 139 -7.09 -10.22 -8.44
CA THR A 139 -7.32 -11.65 -8.72
C THR A 139 -7.59 -11.93 -10.21
N VAL A 140 -7.78 -10.90 -11.04
CA VAL A 140 -7.99 -11.06 -12.47
C VAL A 140 -6.64 -11.28 -13.14
N ILE A 141 -6.55 -12.30 -13.99
CA ILE A 141 -5.33 -12.57 -14.78
C ILE A 141 -5.08 -11.35 -15.69
N PRO A 142 -3.93 -10.67 -15.54
CA PRO A 142 -3.65 -9.49 -16.33
C PRO A 142 -3.14 -9.86 -17.73
N SER A 143 -2.89 -8.84 -18.56
CA SER A 143 -2.31 -9.06 -19.90
C SER A 143 -0.94 -9.74 -19.82
N THR A 144 -0.54 -10.43 -20.89
CA THR A 144 0.79 -11.06 -20.98
C THR A 144 1.93 -10.07 -20.79
N GLN A 145 1.79 -8.84 -21.30
CA GLN A 145 2.77 -7.78 -21.08
C GLN A 145 2.89 -7.41 -19.60
N THR A 146 1.76 -7.22 -18.91
CA THR A 146 1.75 -6.92 -17.48
C THR A 146 2.35 -8.05 -16.65
N ILE A 147 2.09 -9.31 -17.02
CA ILE A 147 2.73 -10.47 -16.39
C ILE A 147 4.25 -10.41 -16.58
N ALA A 148 4.72 -10.14 -17.80
CA ALA A 148 6.14 -10.04 -18.08
C ALA A 148 6.80 -8.90 -17.29
N ASP A 149 6.17 -7.72 -17.24
CA ASP A 149 6.71 -6.54 -16.55
C ASP A 149 6.79 -6.74 -15.03
N ASN A 150 5.81 -7.44 -14.46
CA ASN A 150 5.71 -7.67 -13.01
C ASN A 150 6.27 -9.04 -12.58
N SER A 151 6.88 -9.79 -13.50
CA SER A 151 7.40 -11.14 -13.20
C SER A 151 8.65 -11.09 -12.34
N PHE A 152 8.87 -12.16 -11.58
CA PHE A 152 10.13 -12.36 -10.84
C PHE A 152 11.24 -12.72 -11.83
N GLN A 153 12.24 -11.86 -11.93
CA GLN A 153 13.35 -11.95 -12.88
C GLN A 153 14.71 -11.88 -12.16
N GLU A 154 15.75 -12.33 -12.85
CA GLU A 154 17.13 -12.16 -12.36
C GLU A 154 17.49 -10.66 -12.28
N ILE A 155 18.37 -10.31 -11.33
CA ILE A 155 18.69 -8.91 -11.00
C ILE A 155 19.25 -8.12 -12.20
N GLU A 156 19.90 -8.80 -13.14
CA GLU A 156 20.49 -8.24 -14.36
C GLU A 156 19.46 -7.53 -15.24
N LYS A 157 18.18 -7.93 -15.17
CA LYS A 157 17.09 -7.26 -15.89
C LYS A 157 16.84 -5.83 -15.40
N PHE A 158 17.25 -5.53 -14.18
CA PHE A 158 17.04 -4.22 -13.54
C PHE A 158 18.32 -3.37 -13.48
N LYS A 159 19.43 -3.85 -14.06
CA LYS A 159 20.77 -3.23 -13.94
C LYS A 159 20.84 -1.77 -14.40
N GLU A 160 19.93 -1.36 -15.28
CA GLU A 160 19.89 -0.02 -15.85
C GLU A 160 19.23 1.01 -14.91
N ASN A 161 18.42 0.55 -13.94
CA ASN A 161 17.77 1.42 -12.97
C ASN A 161 18.46 1.33 -11.60
N LYS A 162 19.26 2.35 -11.28
CA LYS A 162 19.99 2.45 -10.01
C LYS A 162 19.07 2.48 -8.78
N HIS A 163 17.90 3.10 -8.90
CA HIS A 163 16.92 3.14 -7.81
C HIS A 163 16.36 1.76 -7.51
N ASP A 164 16.00 1.02 -8.56
CA ASP A 164 15.51 -0.36 -8.43
C ASP A 164 16.55 -1.27 -7.79
N LEU A 165 17.81 -1.22 -8.25
CA LEU A 165 18.90 -1.97 -7.63
C LEU A 165 19.07 -1.63 -6.14
N LYS A 166 18.91 -0.36 -5.77
CA LYS A 166 18.98 0.07 -4.37
C LYS A 166 17.84 -0.52 -3.55
N MET A 167 16.60 -0.48 -4.07
CA MET A 167 15.45 -1.10 -3.41
C MET A 167 15.62 -2.62 -3.25
N PHE A 168 16.08 -3.32 -4.30
CA PHE A 168 16.36 -4.76 -4.23
C PHE A 168 17.48 -5.10 -3.24
N SER A 169 18.48 -4.22 -3.08
CA SER A 169 19.52 -4.42 -2.07
C SER A 169 18.97 -4.43 -0.63
N TYR A 170 17.85 -3.75 -0.38
CA TYR A 170 17.20 -3.77 0.93
C TYR A 170 16.47 -5.08 1.19
N LEU A 171 15.84 -5.67 0.17
CA LEU A 171 15.21 -6.99 0.30
C LEU A 171 16.20 -8.06 0.77
N ASN A 172 17.43 -8.05 0.24
CA ASN A 172 18.48 -9.00 0.62
C ASN A 172 19.02 -8.79 2.04
N LYS A 173 18.86 -7.60 2.61
CA LYS A 173 19.34 -7.25 3.96
C LYS A 173 18.30 -7.52 5.03
N LEU A 174 17.03 -7.59 4.64
CA LEU A 174 15.93 -7.89 5.53
C LEU A 174 16.04 -9.36 5.88
#